data_AF-A0A7Z9IZZ1-F1
#
_entry.id   AF-A0A7Z9IZZ1-F1
#
_cell.length_a   1.000
_cell.length_b   1.000
_cell.length_c   1.000
_cell.angle_alpha   90.00
_cell.angle_beta   90.00
_cell.angle_gamma   90.00
#
_symmetry.space_group_name_H-M   'P 1'
#
loop_
_entity.id
_entity.type
_entity.pdbx_description
1 polymer ?
#
loop_
_entity_poly.entity_id
_entity_poly.type
_entity_poly.pdbx_seq_one_letter_code
_entity_poly.pdbx_strand_id
1 'polypeptide(L)'
;MNAIVNPRRIINRRALIAEISLGLEGKYFEPPMRSGVVSQLKVALQTGYIEIRERFETSGNSLNTLAENSLLIDQLVRVIFDIATDRVYPVANRSTSERLSVIAIGGYGRG
;
A
#
# COMPACT_ATOMS: atom_id res chain seq x y z
N MET A 1 21.96 1.45 2.56
CA MET A 1 20.94 1.38 1.49
C MET A 1 20.88 2.74 0.83
N ASN A 2 21.03 2.82 -0.49
CA ASN A 2 20.81 4.07 -1.20
C ASN A 2 19.32 4.44 -1.13
N ALA A 3 19.02 5.72 -1.10
CA ALA A 3 17.64 6.19 -1.10
C ALA A 3 16.94 5.73 -2.39
N ILE A 4 15.71 5.22 -2.28
CA ILE A 4 14.89 4.83 -3.43
C ILE A 4 14.62 6.09 -4.26
N VAL A 5 15.05 6.07 -5.52
CA VAL A 5 14.88 7.21 -6.43
C VAL A 5 13.42 7.31 -6.86
N ASN A 6 12.84 8.51 -6.72
CA ASN A 6 11.46 8.82 -7.09
C ASN A 6 10.45 7.71 -6.69
N PRO A 7 10.23 7.49 -5.39
CA PRO A 7 9.38 6.40 -4.90
C PRO A 7 7.92 6.51 -5.34
N ARG A 8 7.46 7.73 -5.70
CA ARG A 8 6.10 7.96 -6.19
C ARG A 8 5.84 7.37 -7.58
N ARG A 9 6.90 7.09 -8.36
CA ARG A 9 6.76 6.33 -9.61
C ARG A 9 6.45 4.86 -9.36
N ILE A 10 6.94 4.28 -8.26
CA ILE A 10 6.61 2.91 -7.86
C ILE A 10 5.18 2.90 -7.32
N ILE A 11 4.87 3.79 -6.38
CA ILE A 11 3.52 3.89 -5.82
C ILE A 11 3.26 5.28 -5.23
N ASN A 12 2.20 5.92 -5.70
CA ASN A 12 1.71 7.17 -5.11
C ASN A 12 0.56 6.88 -4.13
N ARG A 13 0.92 6.52 -2.89
CA ARG A 13 -0.04 6.21 -1.81
C ARG A 13 -1.11 7.30 -1.64
N ARG A 14 -0.74 8.57 -1.71
CA ARG A 14 -1.69 9.68 -1.52
C ARG A 14 -2.75 9.72 -2.61
N ALA A 15 -2.34 9.54 -3.87
CA ALA A 15 -3.28 9.47 -4.98
C ALA A 15 -4.19 8.24 -4.85
N LEU A 16 -3.61 7.07 -4.54
CA LEU A 16 -4.36 5.83 -4.36
C LEU A 16 -5.41 5.93 -3.24
N ILE A 17 -5.08 6.52 -2.09
CA ILE A 17 -6.05 6.73 -1.00
C ILE A 17 -7.17 7.68 -1.43
N ALA A 18 -6.84 8.74 -2.18
CA ALA A 18 -7.85 9.68 -2.68
C ALA A 18 -8.81 8.99 -3.67
N GLU A 19 -8.28 8.21 -4.62
CA GLU A 19 -9.06 7.45 -5.59
C GLU A 19 -9.97 6.41 -4.93
N ILE A 20 -9.45 5.67 -3.94
CA ILE A 20 -10.25 4.73 -3.16
C ILE A 20 -11.32 5.50 -2.38
N SER A 21 -10.96 6.61 -1.72
CA SER A 21 -11.88 7.41 -0.92
C SER A 21 -13.05 7.97 -1.73
N LEU A 22 -12.80 8.44 -2.96
CA LEU A 22 -13.84 8.91 -3.89
C LEU A 22 -14.84 7.80 -4.22
N GLY A 23 -14.36 6.57 -4.44
CA GLY A 23 -15.21 5.40 -4.66
C GLY A 23 -16.02 4.95 -3.44
N LEU A 24 -15.70 5.48 -2.25
CA LEU A 24 -16.34 5.17 -0.98
C LEU A 24 -17.20 6.33 -0.43
N GLU A 25 -17.38 7.43 -1.14
CA GLU A 25 -18.14 8.59 -0.63
C GLU A 25 -19.63 8.28 -0.35
N GLY A 26 -20.12 8.76 0.79
CA GLY A 26 -21.55 8.76 1.15
C GLY A 26 -22.12 7.48 1.77
N LYS A 27 -21.30 6.46 2.07
CA LYS A 27 -21.77 5.18 2.63
C LYS A 27 -20.91 4.71 3.82
N TYR A 28 -21.54 4.03 4.77
CA TYR A 28 -20.82 3.09 5.63
C TYR A 28 -20.15 2.04 4.73
N PHE A 29 -19.00 1.51 5.14
CA PHE A 29 -18.35 0.48 4.34
C PHE A 29 -19.22 -0.78 4.33
N GLU A 30 -19.71 -1.15 3.15
CA GLU A 30 -20.51 -2.36 2.95
C GLU A 30 -19.67 -3.47 2.30
N PRO A 31 -19.88 -4.76 2.65
CA PRO A 31 -19.09 -5.87 2.12
C PRO A 31 -18.91 -5.89 0.59
N PRO A 32 -19.92 -5.53 -0.25
CA PRO A 32 -19.76 -5.49 -1.71
C PRO A 32 -18.69 -4.47 -2.19
N MET A 33 -18.45 -3.39 -1.45
CA MET A 33 -17.49 -2.33 -1.78
C MET A 33 -16.03 -2.84 -1.72
N ARG A 34 -15.79 -3.92 -0.98
CA ARG A 34 -14.46 -4.55 -0.86
C ARG A 34 -13.87 -4.92 -2.22
N SER A 35 -14.69 -5.36 -3.17
CA SER A 35 -14.22 -5.78 -4.49
C SER A 35 -13.60 -4.63 -5.28
N GLY A 36 -14.19 -3.43 -5.21
CA GLY A 36 -13.67 -2.21 -5.83
C GLY A 36 -12.32 -1.81 -5.24
N VAL A 37 -12.23 -1.78 -3.90
CA VAL A 37 -10.96 -1.48 -3.20
C VAL A 37 -9.86 -2.46 -3.59
N VAL A 38 -10.16 -3.77 -3.58
CA VAL A 38 -9.19 -4.81 -3.98
C VAL A 38 -8.77 -4.64 -5.43
N SER A 39 -9.68 -4.25 -6.33
CA SER A 39 -9.35 -4.00 -7.74
C SER A 39 -8.33 -2.86 -7.88
N GLN A 40 -8.54 -1.74 -7.19
CA GLN A 40 -7.61 -0.59 -7.20
C GLN A 40 -6.24 -0.97 -6.62
N LEU A 41 -6.20 -1.72 -5.51
CA LEU A 41 -4.95 -2.22 -4.92
C LEU A 41 -4.20 -3.15 -5.87
N LYS A 42 -4.91 -4.02 -6.63
CA LYS A 42 -4.28 -4.88 -7.64
C LYS A 42 -3.67 -4.08 -8.77
N VAL A 43 -4.34 -3.03 -9.25
CA VAL A 43 -3.79 -2.13 -10.27
C VAL A 43 -2.51 -1.47 -9.74
N ALA A 44 -2.55 -0.90 -8.54
CA ALA A 44 -1.37 -0.28 -7.92
C ALA A 44 -0.20 -1.26 -7.76
N LEU A 45 -0.47 -2.50 -7.33
CA LEU A 45 0.54 -3.56 -7.26
C LEU A 45 1.17 -3.85 -8.63
N GLN A 46 0.35 -4.00 -9.67
CA GLN A 46 0.84 -4.30 -11.02
C GLN A 46 1.65 -3.15 -11.61
N THR A 47 1.17 -1.91 -11.50
CA THR A 47 1.89 -0.73 -12.01
C THR A 47 3.22 -0.54 -11.29
N GLY A 48 3.24 -0.67 -9.97
CA GLY A 48 4.48 -0.57 -9.20
C GLY A 48 5.46 -1.70 -9.52
N TYR A 49 4.97 -2.93 -9.72
CA TYR A 49 5.80 -4.05 -10.12
C TYR A 49 6.45 -3.84 -11.50
N ILE A 50 5.69 -3.30 -12.47
CA ILE A 50 6.22 -2.97 -13.80
C ILE A 50 7.33 -1.93 -13.70
N GLU A 51 7.14 -0.85 -12.94
CA GLU A 51 8.16 0.17 -12.72
C GLU A 51 9.46 -0.44 -12.14
N ILE A 52 9.33 -1.28 -11.11
CA ILE A 52 10.49 -1.91 -10.47
C ILE A 52 11.20 -2.86 -11.45
N ARG A 53 10.43 -3.59 -12.23
CA ARG A 53 10.96 -4.47 -13.26
C ARG A 53 11.76 -3.69 -14.31
N GLU A 54 11.23 -2.59 -14.82
CA GLU A 54 11.93 -1.73 -15.78
C GLU A 54 13.27 -1.20 -15.21
N ARG A 55 13.27 -0.78 -13.93
CA ARG A 55 14.48 -0.36 -13.23
C ARG A 55 15.51 -1.48 -13.10
N PHE A 56 15.05 -2.69 -12.78
CA PHE A 56 15.92 -3.86 -12.69
C PHE A 56 16.51 -4.23 -14.05
N GLU A 57 15.68 -4.30 -15.09
CA GLU A 57 16.13 -4.62 -16.46
C GLU A 57 17.14 -3.59 -16.97
N THR A 58 17.02 -2.33 -16.56
CA THR A 58 17.97 -1.26 -16.91
C THR A 58 19.28 -1.32 -16.12
N SER A 59 19.22 -1.59 -14.81
CA SER A 59 20.37 -1.42 -13.91
C SER A 59 21.05 -2.72 -13.48
N GLY A 60 20.35 -3.86 -13.55
CA GLY A 60 20.77 -5.15 -12.99
C GLY A 60 20.96 -5.17 -11.47
N ASN A 61 20.55 -4.12 -10.74
CA ASN A 61 20.87 -3.97 -9.33
C ASN A 61 19.84 -4.65 -8.42
N SER A 62 20.16 -5.87 -7.97
CA SER A 62 19.30 -6.68 -7.11
C SER A 62 19.00 -6.06 -5.74
N LEU A 63 19.94 -5.31 -5.14
CA LEU A 63 19.74 -4.69 -3.83
C LEU A 63 18.72 -3.55 -3.89
N ASN A 64 18.76 -2.75 -4.96
CA ASN A 64 17.75 -1.72 -5.19
C ASN A 64 16.38 -2.35 -5.43
N THR A 65 16.32 -3.38 -6.29
CA THR A 65 15.07 -4.10 -6.57
C THR A 65 14.43 -4.69 -5.32
N LEU A 66 15.23 -5.23 -4.40
CA LEU A 66 14.74 -5.71 -3.10
C LEU A 66 14.06 -4.56 -2.33
N ALA A 67 14.78 -3.46 -2.09
CA ALA A 67 14.25 -2.32 -1.34
C ALA A 67 13.00 -1.69 -1.99
N GLU A 68 12.97 -1.64 -3.33
CA GLU A 68 11.83 -1.11 -4.07
C GLU A 68 10.59 -2.00 -4.00
N ASN A 69 10.75 -3.33 -4.05
CA ASN A 69 9.64 -4.27 -3.85
C ASN A 69 9.07 -4.15 -2.43
N SER A 70 9.93 -4.05 -1.43
CA SER A 70 9.49 -3.90 -0.05
C SER A 70 8.79 -2.57 0.20
N LEU A 71 9.26 -1.48 -0.40
CA LEU A 71 8.54 -0.20 -0.41
C LEU A 71 7.13 -0.36 -1.01
N LEU A 72 6.99 -1.04 -2.16
CA LEU A 72 5.69 -1.24 -2.80
C LEU A 72 4.71 -1.96 -1.87
N ILE A 73 5.15 -3.08 -1.27
CA ILE A 73 4.32 -3.86 -0.34
C ILE A 73 4.02 -3.05 0.94
N ASP A 74 4.99 -2.35 1.51
CA ASP A 74 4.79 -1.48 2.68
C ASP A 74 3.70 -0.45 2.44
N GLN A 75 3.71 0.21 1.27
CA GLN A 75 2.71 1.21 0.95
C GLN A 75 1.32 0.58 0.74
N LEU A 76 1.22 -0.59 0.11
CA LEU A 76 -0.06 -1.30 -0.04
C LEU A 76 -0.63 -1.72 1.31
N VAL A 77 0.21 -2.28 2.20
CA VAL A 77 -0.18 -2.66 3.56
C VAL A 77 -0.65 -1.44 4.36
N ARG A 78 0.05 -0.31 4.24
CA ARG A 78 -0.37 0.96 4.87
C ARG A 78 -1.71 1.45 4.35
N VAL A 79 -1.95 1.39 3.04
CA VAL A 79 -3.26 1.77 2.47
C VAL A 79 -4.37 0.87 2.98
N ILE A 80 -4.14 -0.44 3.03
CA ILE A 80 -5.11 -1.40 3.59
C ILE A 80 -5.39 -1.09 5.06
N PHE A 81 -4.34 -0.82 5.84
CA PHE A 81 -4.46 -0.45 7.25
C PHE A 81 -5.30 0.82 7.44
N ASP A 82 -5.01 1.88 6.68
CA ASP A 82 -5.74 3.15 6.72
C ASP A 82 -7.22 2.93 6.38
N ILE A 83 -7.52 2.16 5.32
CA ILE A 83 -8.91 1.84 4.94
C ILE A 83 -9.62 1.04 6.03
N ALA A 84 -8.96 0.02 6.59
CA ALA A 84 -9.54 -0.82 7.62
C ALA A 84 -9.89 -0.01 8.88
N THR A 85 -9.00 0.90 9.28
CA THR A 85 -9.13 1.65 10.54
C THR A 85 -9.99 2.92 10.43
N ASP A 86 -10.00 3.58 9.27
CA ASP A 86 -10.70 4.85 9.09
C ASP A 86 -12.02 4.69 8.33
N ARG A 87 -12.22 3.60 7.58
CA ARG A 87 -13.45 3.38 6.77
C ARG A 87 -14.24 2.14 7.16
N VAL A 88 -13.58 0.99 7.36
CA VAL A 88 -14.29 -0.28 7.63
C VAL A 88 -14.72 -0.37 9.09
N TYR A 89 -13.81 -0.07 10.02
CA TYR A 89 -14.04 -0.15 11.45
C TYR A 89 -13.74 1.20 12.12
N PRO A 90 -14.48 2.28 11.77
CA PRO A 90 -14.24 3.59 12.37
C PRO A 90 -14.63 3.55 13.85
N VAL A 91 -13.67 3.84 14.72
CA VAL A 91 -13.91 3.97 16.16
C VAL A 91 -14.14 5.44 16.49
N ALA A 92 -15.36 5.80 16.88
CA ALA A 92 -15.75 7.18 17.19
C ALA A 92 -14.99 7.76 18.40
N ASN A 93 -14.66 6.92 19.38
CA ASN A 93 -13.91 7.28 20.59
C ASN A 93 -12.77 6.27 20.80
N ARG A 94 -11.62 6.47 20.12
CA ARG A 94 -10.45 5.60 20.28
C ARG A 94 -9.98 5.64 21.73
N SER A 95 -10.07 4.51 22.44
CA SER A 95 -9.46 4.39 23.76
C SER A 95 -7.94 4.24 23.63
N THR A 96 -7.16 4.60 24.65
CA THR A 96 -5.69 4.41 24.64
C THR A 96 -5.26 2.95 24.51
N SER A 97 -6.19 2.02 24.72
CA SER A 97 -6.00 0.56 24.71
C SER A 97 -6.20 -0.07 23.33
N GLU A 98 -6.78 0.64 22.36
CA GLU A 98 -7.01 0.13 21.00
C GLU A 98 -5.79 0.42 20.12
N ARG A 99 -4.85 -0.53 20.08
CA ARG A 99 -3.65 -0.45 19.25
C ARG A 99 -3.59 -1.62 18.28
N LEU A 100 -3.65 -1.33 16.99
CA LEU A 100 -3.34 -2.28 15.93
C LEU A 100 -1.87 -2.13 15.53
N SER A 101 -1.17 -3.24 15.39
CA SER A 101 0.22 -3.28 14.93
C SER A 101 0.35 -4.30 13.82
N VAL A 102 1.14 -3.96 12.80
CA VAL A 102 1.45 -4.84 11.67
C VAL A 102 2.95 -5.07 11.65
N ILE A 103 3.36 -6.33 11.61
CA ILE A 103 4.77 -6.73 11.62
C ILE A 103 5.00 -7.66 10.42
N ALA A 104 5.97 -7.28 9.59
CA ALA A 104 6.45 -8.13 8.51
C ALA A 104 7.45 -9.16 9.05
N ILE A 105 7.35 -10.40 8.57
CA ILE A 105 8.29 -11.48 8.90
C ILE A 105 8.89 -12.08 7.62
N GLY A 106 9.95 -12.88 7.77
CA GLY A 106 10.57 -13.59 6.65
C GLY A 106 11.37 -12.67 5.72
N GLY A 107 11.40 -13.00 4.42
CA GLY A 107 12.19 -12.26 3.42
C GLY A 107 11.80 -10.79 3.30
N TYR A 108 10.50 -10.49 3.31
CA TYR A 108 9.95 -9.13 3.27
C TYR A 108 10.26 -8.33 4.56
N GLY A 109 10.31 -8.99 5.72
CA GLY A 109 10.67 -8.30 6.96
C GLY A 109 12.16 -7.92 7.08
N ARG A 110 13.02 -8.37 6.17
CA ARG A 110 14.48 -8.19 6.21
C ARG A 110 15.00 -7.03 5.36
N GLY A 111 14.11 -6.33 4.67
CA GLY A 111 14.39 -5.14 3.86
C GLY A 111 13.15 -4.78 3.09
#